data_AF-A0A9P8SZW5-F1
#
_entry.id   AF-A0A9P8SZW5-F1
#
_cell.length_a   1.000
_cell.length_b   1.000
_cell.length_c   1.000
_cell.angle_alpha   90.00
_cell.angle_beta   90.00
_cell.angle_gamma   90.00
#
_symmetry.space_group_name_H-M   'P 1'
#
loop_
_entity.id
_entity.type
_entity.pdbx_description
1 polymer ?
#
loop_
_entity_poly.entity_id
_entity_poly.type
_entity_poly.pdbx_seq_one_letter_code
_entity_poly.pdbx_strand_id
1 'polypeptide(L)'
;MPFMITLAHFCEVHGPSMVICTQNVHSGESEDSYYGTKVPPSSVCKSCAFIVPHESTSLRTQSGDQTYISTQHPSSQPRYAALRQTIMRVFTIESNHDINKPLSFGDSKNGYSVSLGFKLIDDTARGSERRYSLIFTSDSEQKLYENYSVILDQLTAMVHFITSKSMHIIENRRKNENNNETYLRRGSRMPKNRSIMDLLQDDKFFVRLHLWASSLLDQLIV
;
A
#
# COMPACT_ATOMS: atom_id res chain seq x y z
N MET A 1 6.14 9.01 -18.64
CA MET A 1 6.99 8.40 -17.59
C MET A 1 6.13 8.17 -16.37
N PRO A 2 5.49 7.01 -16.22
CA PRO A 2 4.55 6.82 -15.15
C PRO A 2 5.24 6.19 -13.95
N PHE A 3 5.75 7.03 -13.05
CA PHE A 3 6.00 6.61 -11.69
C PHE A 3 4.68 6.15 -11.04
N MET A 4 4.74 5.08 -10.27
CA MET A 4 3.58 4.52 -9.57
C MET A 4 3.97 4.17 -8.14
N ILE A 5 3.10 4.53 -7.19
CA ILE A 5 3.27 4.19 -5.77
C ILE A 5 2.16 3.24 -5.38
N THR A 6 2.53 2.09 -4.82
CA THR A 6 1.60 1.03 -4.44
C THR A 6 1.80 0.64 -2.99
N LEU A 7 0.70 0.53 -2.24
CA LEU A 7 0.68 -0.21 -0.98
C LEU A 7 0.16 -1.61 -1.26
N ALA A 8 0.97 -2.61 -0.91
CA ALA A 8 0.65 -4.02 -1.04
C ALA A 8 0.79 -4.72 0.31
N HIS A 9 0.21 -5.91 0.42
CA HIS A 9 0.29 -6.71 1.63
C HIS A 9 0.21 -8.20 1.34
N PHE A 10 0.67 -9.02 2.29
CA PHE A 10 0.45 -10.46 2.25
C PHE A 10 -0.85 -10.80 2.99
N CYS A 11 -1.90 -11.11 2.23
CA CYS A 11 -3.18 -11.55 2.76
C CYS A 11 -3.16 -13.04 3.09
N GLU A 12 -3.68 -13.43 4.26
CA GLU A 12 -3.76 -14.86 4.63
C GLU A 12 -4.75 -15.66 3.77
N VAL A 13 -5.73 -14.98 3.17
CA VAL A 13 -6.76 -15.62 2.32
C VAL A 13 -6.32 -15.63 0.86
N HIS A 14 -5.72 -14.55 0.37
CA HIS A 14 -5.44 -14.35 -1.05
C HIS A 14 -3.95 -14.38 -1.42
N GLY A 15 -3.05 -14.43 -0.43
CA GLY A 15 -1.62 -14.25 -0.64
C GLY A 15 -1.25 -12.79 -0.96
N PRO A 16 -0.16 -12.56 -1.72
CA PRO A 16 0.29 -11.22 -2.11
C PRO A 16 -0.80 -10.44 -2.84
N SER A 17 -1.19 -9.28 -2.31
CA SER A 17 -2.36 -8.52 -2.76
C SER A 17 -2.07 -7.02 -2.82
N MET A 18 -2.67 -6.35 -3.80
CA MET A 18 -2.70 -4.89 -3.92
C MET A 18 -3.77 -4.32 -2.97
N VAL A 19 -3.43 -3.25 -2.27
CA VAL A 19 -4.41 -2.48 -1.47
C VAL A 19 -4.77 -1.18 -2.19
N ILE A 20 -3.79 -0.43 -2.69
CA ILE A 20 -4.00 0.82 -3.42
C ILE A 20 -2.78 1.11 -4.29
N CYS A 21 -3.01 1.58 -5.50
CA CYS A 21 -2.00 2.11 -6.41
C CYS A 21 -2.35 3.57 -6.75
N THR A 22 -1.33 4.44 -6.72
CA THR A 22 -1.43 5.86 -7.07
C THR A 22 -0.54 6.13 -8.27
N GLN A 23 -1.09 6.82 -9.26
CA GLN A 23 -0.44 7.07 -10.54
C GLN A 23 -0.79 8.46 -11.05
N ASN A 24 0.12 9.03 -11.85
CA ASN A 24 -0.12 10.28 -12.57
C ASN A 24 -0.74 10.02 -13.95
N VAL A 25 -1.79 10.77 -14.27
CA VAL A 25 -2.45 10.83 -15.58
C VAL A 25 -1.72 11.86 -16.44
N HIS A 26 -1.20 11.43 -17.59
CA HIS A 26 -0.47 12.34 -18.47
C HIS A 26 -1.45 13.23 -19.26
N SER A 27 -1.01 14.46 -19.54
CA SER A 27 -1.73 15.41 -20.37
C SER A 27 -1.96 14.83 -21.78
N GLY A 28 -3.24 14.59 -22.11
CA GLY A 28 -3.68 14.00 -23.39
C GLY A 28 -4.24 12.58 -23.29
N GLU A 29 -4.13 11.92 -22.13
CA GLU A 29 -4.78 10.63 -21.88
C GLU A 29 -6.16 10.80 -21.24
N SER A 30 -7.11 9.93 -21.58
CA SER A 30 -8.43 9.97 -20.95
C SER A 30 -8.33 9.51 -19.49
N GLU A 31 -8.80 10.32 -18.55
CA GLU A 31 -8.88 9.93 -17.12
C GLU A 31 -9.66 8.61 -16.94
N ASP A 32 -10.65 8.35 -17.80
CA ASP A 32 -11.41 7.11 -17.85
C ASP A 32 -10.55 5.86 -18.02
N SER A 33 -9.42 5.99 -18.71
CA SER A 33 -8.47 4.90 -18.88
C SER A 33 -7.68 4.56 -17.62
N TYR A 34 -7.80 5.34 -16.54
CA TYR A 34 -7.09 5.19 -15.27
C TYR A 34 -7.97 4.66 -14.13
N TYR A 35 -9.30 4.73 -14.27
CA TYR A 35 -10.23 4.13 -13.32
C TYR A 35 -10.33 2.62 -13.58
N GLY A 36 -9.92 1.81 -12.60
CA GLY A 36 -10.04 0.35 -12.69
C GLY A 36 -11.50 -0.11 -12.75
N THR A 37 -11.71 -1.34 -13.20
CA THR A 37 -13.04 -1.99 -13.15
C THR A 37 -13.57 -1.92 -11.72
N LYS A 38 -14.82 -1.49 -11.55
CA LYS A 38 -15.47 -1.45 -10.22
C LYS A 38 -15.54 -2.87 -9.67
N VAL A 39 -14.59 -3.22 -8.79
CA VAL A 39 -14.61 -4.48 -8.08
C VAL A 39 -15.62 -4.34 -6.94
N PRO A 40 -16.69 -5.15 -6.88
CA PRO A 40 -17.66 -5.05 -5.80
C PRO A 40 -16.96 -5.24 -4.44
N PRO A 41 -17.26 -4.42 -3.42
CA PRO A 41 -16.67 -4.58 -2.09
C PRO A 41 -16.88 -5.98 -1.49
N SER A 42 -17.97 -6.66 -1.87
CA SER A 42 -18.29 -8.04 -1.48
C SER A 42 -17.34 -9.10 -2.07
N SER A 43 -16.60 -8.76 -3.12
CA SER A 43 -15.66 -9.68 -3.79
C SER A 43 -14.23 -9.60 -3.25
N VAL A 44 -13.96 -8.66 -2.34
CA VAL A 44 -12.64 -8.45 -1.73
C VAL A 44 -12.75 -8.62 -0.22
N CYS A 45 -11.81 -9.33 0.40
CA CYS A 45 -11.81 -9.43 1.86
C CYS A 45 -11.44 -8.08 2.49
N LYS A 46 -11.93 -7.82 3.71
CA LYS A 46 -11.69 -6.56 4.45
C LYS A 46 -10.21 -6.16 4.56
N SER A 47 -9.30 -7.14 4.59
CA SER A 47 -7.85 -6.92 4.64
C SER A 47 -7.28 -6.31 3.36
N CYS A 48 -7.81 -6.70 2.21
CA CYS A 48 -7.37 -6.25 0.88
C CYS A 48 -8.16 -5.04 0.38
N ALA A 49 -9.29 -4.73 1.02
CA ALA A 49 -10.24 -3.74 0.52
C ALA A 49 -9.66 -2.32 0.58
N PHE A 50 -9.70 -1.64 -0.57
CA PHE A 50 -9.54 -0.21 -0.66
C PHE A 50 -10.87 0.45 -0.27
N ILE A 51 -10.92 1.03 0.93
CA ILE A 51 -12.15 1.62 1.48
C ILE A 51 -11.96 3.13 1.54
N VAL A 52 -12.84 3.86 0.88
CA VAL A 52 -12.80 5.32 0.81
C VAL A 52 -14.14 5.91 1.25
N PRO A 53 -14.14 7.17 1.73
CA PRO A 53 -15.38 7.84 2.12
C PRO A 53 -16.41 7.84 0.99
N HIS A 54 -17.70 7.77 1.35
CA HIS A 54 -18.83 7.80 0.41
C HIS A 54 -18.87 6.64 -0.60
N GLU A 55 -18.23 5.51 -0.30
CA GLU A 55 -18.22 4.31 -1.16
C GLU A 55 -17.71 4.60 -2.58
N SER A 56 -16.83 5.61 -2.75
CA SER A 56 -16.17 5.85 -4.02
C SER A 56 -15.23 4.69 -4.38
N THR A 57 -14.81 4.63 -5.64
CA THR A 57 -13.89 3.58 -6.13
C THR A 57 -12.48 4.09 -6.38
N SER A 58 -12.27 5.40 -6.21
CA SER A 58 -11.03 6.10 -6.52
C SER A 58 -10.89 7.39 -5.70
N LEU A 59 -9.66 7.86 -5.59
CA LEU A 59 -9.31 9.19 -5.09
C LEU A 59 -8.62 9.97 -6.20
N ARG A 60 -8.86 11.27 -6.26
CA ARG A 60 -8.31 12.17 -7.27
C ARG A 60 -7.78 13.44 -6.63
N THR A 61 -6.60 13.87 -7.05
CA THR A 61 -6.01 15.18 -6.74
C THR A 61 -5.48 15.80 -8.02
N GLN A 62 -5.71 17.09 -8.24
CA GLN A 62 -5.14 17.85 -9.35
C GLN A 62 -4.12 18.86 -8.80
N SER A 63 -2.89 18.84 -9.31
CA SER A 63 -1.82 19.78 -8.97
C SER A 63 -1.33 20.41 -10.28
N GLY A 64 -1.68 21.68 -10.52
CA GLY A 64 -1.43 22.33 -11.82
C GLY A 64 -2.05 21.54 -12.99
N ASP A 65 -1.22 21.19 -13.96
CA ASP A 65 -1.62 20.41 -15.15
C ASP A 65 -1.55 18.88 -14.93
N GLN A 66 -1.12 18.43 -13.74
CA GLN A 66 -1.00 17.01 -13.41
C GLN A 66 -2.21 16.53 -12.62
N THR A 67 -2.70 15.33 -12.94
CA THR A 67 -3.81 14.70 -12.21
C THR A 67 -3.34 13.37 -11.64
N TYR A 68 -3.47 13.20 -10.32
CA TYR A 68 -3.12 11.97 -9.63
C TYR A 68 -4.39 11.20 -9.29
N ILE A 69 -4.39 9.91 -9.62
CA ILE A 69 -5.51 9.02 -9.35
C ILE A 69 -5.01 7.84 -8.51
N SER A 70 -5.74 7.54 -7.44
CA SER A 70 -5.58 6.28 -6.71
C SER A 70 -6.77 5.36 -6.91
N THR A 71 -6.47 4.10 -7.20
CA THR A 71 -7.45 3.00 -7.32
C THR A 71 -6.90 1.76 -6.61
N GLN A 72 -7.74 0.75 -6.38
CA GLN A 72 -7.25 -0.53 -5.84
C GLN A 72 -6.36 -1.29 -6.85
N HIS A 73 -6.74 -1.21 -8.13
CA HIS A 73 -6.06 -1.88 -9.22
C HIS A 73 -5.86 -0.90 -10.38
N PRO A 74 -4.72 -0.99 -11.09
CA PRO A 74 -4.56 -0.30 -12.36
C PRO A 74 -5.62 -0.80 -13.35
N SER A 75 -6.18 0.13 -14.11
CA SER A 75 -7.11 -0.11 -15.22
C SER A 75 -6.46 -0.84 -16.41
N SER A 76 -5.21 -0.53 -16.71
CA SER A 76 -4.46 -1.12 -17.82
C SER A 76 -4.03 -2.56 -17.48
N GLN A 77 -4.45 -3.52 -18.29
CA GLN A 77 -4.14 -4.93 -18.10
C GLN A 77 -2.62 -5.24 -18.05
N PRO A 78 -1.76 -4.67 -18.94
CA PRO A 78 -0.31 -4.81 -18.83
C PRO A 78 0.25 -4.28 -17.49
N ARG A 79 -0.20 -3.11 -17.03
CA ARG A 79 0.24 -2.54 -15.75
C ARG A 79 -0.20 -3.38 -14.57
N TYR A 80 -1.43 -3.86 -14.59
CA TYR A 80 -1.94 -4.77 -13.56
C TYR A 80 -1.12 -6.06 -13.49
N ALA A 81 -0.80 -6.66 -14.65
CA ALA A 81 0.02 -7.87 -14.71
C ALA A 81 1.45 -7.64 -14.18
N ALA A 82 2.10 -6.55 -14.61
CA ALA A 82 3.43 -6.15 -14.14
C ALA A 82 3.44 -5.91 -12.63
N LEU A 83 2.51 -5.10 -12.12
CA LEU A 83 2.43 -4.79 -10.69
C LEU A 83 2.14 -6.03 -9.85
N ARG A 84 1.28 -6.93 -10.34
CA ARG A 84 1.03 -8.22 -9.68
C ARG A 84 2.31 -9.07 -9.60
N GLN A 85 3.12 -9.12 -10.67
CA GLN A 85 4.40 -9.82 -10.63
C GLN A 85 5.37 -9.17 -9.65
N THR A 86 5.47 -7.84 -9.64
CA THR A 86 6.29 -7.09 -8.66
C THR A 86 5.89 -7.43 -7.23
N ILE A 87 4.60 -7.42 -6.91
CA ILE A 87 4.10 -7.73 -5.57
C ILE A 87 4.37 -9.20 -5.19
N MET A 88 4.17 -10.13 -6.12
CA MET A 88 4.56 -11.53 -5.91
C MET A 88 6.06 -11.62 -5.58
N ARG A 89 6.93 -10.92 -6.33
CA ARG A 89 8.37 -10.92 -6.09
C ARG A 89 8.71 -10.41 -4.70
N VAL A 90 8.16 -9.26 -4.29
CA VAL A 90 8.39 -8.66 -2.96
C VAL A 90 8.09 -9.64 -1.82
N PHE A 91 6.98 -10.39 -1.89
CA PHE A 91 6.52 -11.19 -0.76
C PHE A 91 6.93 -12.67 -0.82
N THR A 92 7.24 -13.23 -1.99
CA THR A 92 7.46 -14.69 -2.13
C THR A 92 8.78 -15.09 -2.75
N ILE A 93 9.45 -14.20 -3.50
CA ILE A 93 10.65 -14.57 -4.26
C ILE A 93 11.89 -13.90 -3.68
N GLU A 94 11.84 -12.59 -3.50
CA GLU A 94 12.99 -11.81 -3.08
C GLU A 94 13.29 -12.08 -1.61
N SER A 95 14.48 -12.62 -1.35
CA SER A 95 14.92 -12.96 0.00
C SER A 95 15.37 -11.71 0.74
N ASN A 96 14.44 -10.98 1.34
CA ASN A 96 14.77 -9.88 2.23
C ASN A 96 14.97 -10.40 3.67
N HIS A 97 16.23 -10.52 4.09
CA HIS A 97 16.56 -10.95 5.46
C HIS A 97 16.08 -9.94 6.51
N ASP A 98 15.99 -8.66 6.15
CA ASP A 98 15.49 -7.59 7.01
C ASP A 98 14.39 -6.81 6.30
N ILE A 99 13.13 -7.12 6.64
CA ILE A 99 11.96 -6.54 6.01
C ILE A 99 11.94 -4.99 6.04
N ASN A 100 12.63 -4.38 7.01
CA ASN A 100 12.69 -2.92 7.17
C ASN A 100 13.76 -2.27 6.29
N LYS A 101 14.52 -3.05 5.52
CA LYS A 101 15.48 -2.52 4.54
C LYS A 101 14.85 -2.45 3.16
N PRO A 102 15.19 -1.41 2.38
CA PRO A 102 14.70 -1.30 1.03
C PRO A 102 15.26 -2.42 0.15
N LEU A 103 14.44 -2.84 -0.80
CA LEU A 103 14.75 -3.83 -1.79
C LEU A 103 14.46 -3.24 -3.17
N SER A 104 15.51 -3.12 -4.00
CA SER A 104 15.43 -2.65 -5.38
C SER A 104 15.61 -3.82 -6.35
N PHE A 105 14.68 -3.99 -7.29
CA PHE A 105 14.72 -5.02 -8.32
C PHE A 105 13.90 -4.57 -9.53
N GLY A 106 14.13 -5.18 -10.69
CA GLY A 106 13.40 -4.80 -11.89
C GLY A 106 13.84 -5.54 -13.13
N ASP A 107 13.04 -5.41 -14.17
CA ASP A 107 13.39 -5.82 -15.52
C ASP A 107 12.67 -4.92 -16.54
N SER A 108 13.07 -5.00 -17.80
CA SER A 108 12.50 -4.19 -18.87
C SER A 108 11.04 -4.53 -19.22
N LYS A 109 10.49 -5.64 -18.71
CA LYS A 109 9.12 -6.10 -19.01
C LYS A 109 8.13 -5.63 -17.94
N ASN A 110 8.51 -5.70 -16.67
CA ASN A 110 7.69 -5.40 -15.51
C ASN A 110 7.98 -4.02 -14.90
N GLY A 111 9.06 -3.38 -15.36
CA GLY A 111 9.56 -2.14 -14.79
C GLY A 111 10.51 -2.38 -13.62
N TYR A 112 11.05 -1.28 -13.13
CA TYR A 112 12.02 -1.21 -12.05
C TYR A 112 11.34 -0.70 -10.80
N SER A 113 11.57 -1.36 -9.67
CA SER A 113 10.87 -1.09 -8.43
C SER A 113 11.82 -0.98 -7.24
N VAL A 114 11.48 -0.08 -6.32
CA VAL A 114 12.03 0.01 -4.97
C VAL A 114 10.91 -0.28 -4.00
N SER A 115 11.11 -1.25 -3.11
CA SER A 115 10.11 -1.66 -2.14
C SER A 115 10.66 -1.55 -0.73
N LEU A 116 9.82 -1.11 0.20
CA LEU A 116 10.13 -1.05 1.62
C LEU A 116 9.04 -1.78 2.40
N GLY A 117 9.42 -2.92 2.98
CA GLY A 117 8.54 -3.74 3.78
C GLY A 117 8.36 -3.19 5.20
N PHE A 118 7.24 -3.54 5.82
CA PHE A 118 7.01 -3.30 7.24
C PHE A 118 5.98 -4.26 7.79
N LYS A 119 5.89 -4.32 9.12
CA LYS A 119 4.96 -5.20 9.83
C LYS A 119 4.07 -4.40 10.75
N LEU A 120 2.81 -4.82 10.86
CA LEU A 120 1.86 -4.31 11.84
C LEU A 120 1.41 -5.45 12.74
N ILE A 121 1.32 -5.21 14.05
CA ILE A 121 0.84 -6.22 15.00
C ILE A 121 -0.68 -6.33 14.87
N ASP A 122 -1.16 -7.56 14.75
CA ASP A 122 -2.58 -7.89 14.74
C ASP A 122 -2.77 -9.24 15.42
N ASP A 123 -3.30 -9.24 16.65
CA ASP A 123 -3.54 -10.46 17.44
C ASP A 123 -4.52 -11.44 16.75
N THR A 124 -5.28 -10.98 15.76
CA THR A 124 -6.21 -11.80 14.99
C THR A 124 -5.55 -12.48 13.79
N ALA A 125 -4.35 -12.03 13.39
CA ALA A 125 -3.57 -12.59 12.30
C ALA A 125 -2.69 -13.76 12.77
N ARG A 126 -2.41 -14.69 11.86
CA ARG A 126 -1.46 -15.78 12.06
C ARG A 126 -0.07 -15.20 12.34
N GLY A 127 0.52 -15.61 13.46
CA GLY A 127 1.81 -15.07 13.91
C GLY A 127 1.71 -13.71 14.59
N SER A 128 0.48 -13.22 14.85
CA SER A 128 0.21 -11.92 15.49
C SER A 128 0.76 -10.70 14.74
N GLU A 129 1.07 -10.85 13.45
CA GLU A 129 1.63 -9.80 12.60
C GLU A 129 1.05 -9.86 11.18
N ARG A 130 0.92 -8.69 10.54
CA ARG A 130 0.61 -8.56 9.11
C ARG A 130 1.76 -7.89 8.40
N ARG A 131 2.09 -8.41 7.22
CA ARG A 131 3.19 -7.90 6.38
C ARG A 131 2.65 -7.01 5.29
N TYR A 132 3.19 -5.80 5.21
CA TYR A 132 2.89 -4.79 4.22
C TYR A 132 4.17 -4.36 3.50
N SER A 133 4.03 -3.73 2.35
CA SER A 133 5.14 -3.12 1.62
C SER A 133 4.65 -1.90 0.84
N LEU A 134 5.41 -0.81 0.93
CA LEU A 134 5.29 0.31 0.00
C LEU A 134 6.23 0.04 -1.16
N ILE A 135 5.69 0.13 -2.37
CA ILE A 135 6.41 -0.19 -3.61
C ILE A 135 6.33 1.02 -4.51
N PHE A 136 7.49 1.52 -4.91
CA PHE A 136 7.64 2.53 -5.93
C PHE A 136 8.07 1.84 -7.23
N THR A 137 7.38 2.09 -8.35
CA THR A 137 7.66 1.47 -9.65
C THR A 137 7.85 2.53 -10.73
N SER A 138 8.82 2.29 -11.63
CA SER A 138 9.17 3.13 -12.77
C SER A 138 9.43 2.26 -14.01
N ASP A 139 9.05 2.73 -15.18
CA ASP A 139 9.41 2.06 -16.45
C ASP A 139 10.90 2.27 -16.82
N SER A 140 11.57 3.26 -16.21
CA SER A 140 12.96 3.62 -16.49
C SER A 140 13.85 3.40 -15.26
N GLU A 141 14.87 2.56 -15.44
CA GLU A 141 15.89 2.27 -14.43
C GLU A 141 16.69 3.52 -14.04
N GLN A 142 17.16 4.26 -15.03
CA GLN A 142 17.99 5.45 -14.82
C GLN A 142 17.26 6.48 -13.95
N LYS A 143 16.00 6.79 -14.27
CA LYS A 143 15.19 7.78 -13.52
C LYS A 143 14.88 7.33 -12.10
N LEU A 144 14.75 6.01 -11.89
CA LEU A 144 14.56 5.45 -10.57
C LEU A 144 15.80 5.67 -9.70
N TYR A 145 17.00 5.45 -10.27
CA TYR A 145 18.25 5.63 -9.56
C TYR A 145 18.61 7.10 -9.31
N GLU A 146 18.32 7.99 -10.28
CA GLU A 146 18.51 9.44 -10.12
C GLU A 146 17.73 9.98 -8.91
N ASN A 147 16.54 9.44 -8.66
CA ASN A 147 15.66 9.86 -7.56
C ASN A 147 15.69 8.91 -6.35
N TYR A 148 16.60 7.95 -6.32
CA TYR A 148 16.57 6.84 -5.36
C TYR A 148 16.61 7.30 -3.91
N SER A 149 17.44 8.29 -3.59
CA SER A 149 17.55 8.85 -2.23
C SER A 149 16.24 9.47 -1.76
N VAL A 150 15.64 10.33 -2.59
CA VAL A 150 14.36 11.00 -2.30
C VAL A 150 13.25 9.98 -2.12
N ILE A 151 13.16 8.99 -3.02
CA ILE A 151 12.18 7.91 -2.92
C ILE A 151 12.36 7.16 -1.60
N LEU A 152 13.59 6.75 -1.29
CA LEU A 152 13.88 5.97 -0.09
C LEU A 152 13.56 6.74 1.20
N ASP A 153 13.93 8.01 1.28
CA ASP A 153 13.64 8.87 2.43
C ASP A 153 12.12 9.01 2.64
N GLN A 154 11.36 9.21 1.56
CA GLN A 154 9.90 9.35 1.64
C GLN A 154 9.21 8.04 2.00
N LEU A 155 9.65 6.91 1.43
CA LEU A 155 9.16 5.58 1.82
C LEU A 155 9.44 5.31 3.29
N THR A 156 10.66 5.60 3.76
CA THR A 156 11.07 5.39 5.15
C THR A 156 10.27 6.26 6.10
N ALA A 157 10.06 7.53 5.77
CA ALA A 157 9.24 8.45 6.57
C ALA A 157 7.78 7.97 6.67
N MET A 158 7.18 7.51 5.57
CA MET A 158 5.81 6.99 5.58
C MET A 158 5.71 5.67 6.37
N VAL A 159 6.66 4.74 6.20
CA VAL A 159 6.70 3.50 7.00
C VAL A 159 6.85 3.82 8.48
N HIS A 160 7.76 4.74 8.84
CA HIS A 160 7.97 5.15 10.23
C HIS A 160 6.72 5.78 10.82
N PHE A 161 6.00 6.61 10.06
CA PHE A 161 4.71 7.17 10.48
C PHE A 161 3.68 6.06 10.78
N ILE A 162 3.55 5.08 9.90
CA ILE A 162 2.61 3.96 10.04
C ILE A 162 2.96 3.10 11.26
N THR A 163 4.22 2.70 11.39
CA THR A 163 4.67 1.81 12.48
C THR A 163 4.62 2.51 13.83
N SER A 164 5.03 3.78 13.92
CA SER A 164 4.93 4.59 15.15
C SER A 164 3.49 4.74 15.62
N LYS A 165 2.56 5.01 14.69
CA LYS A 165 1.14 5.12 14.99
C LYS A 165 0.58 3.79 15.51
N SER A 166 0.92 2.67 14.86
CA SER A 166 0.54 1.34 15.32
C SER A 166 1.08 1.04 16.72
N MET A 167 2.34 1.36 16.99
CA MET A 167 2.96 1.14 18.31
C MET A 167 2.25 1.92 19.41
N HIS A 168 1.93 3.19 19.18
CA HIS A 168 1.20 4.01 20.14
C HIS A 168 -0.19 3.44 20.49
N ILE A 169 -0.92 2.93 19.49
CA ILE A 169 -2.22 2.29 19.69
C ILE A 169 -2.10 1.03 20.55
N ILE A 170 -1.06 0.22 20.32
CA ILE A 170 -0.82 -1.01 21.06
C ILE A 170 -0.43 -0.72 22.50
N GLU A 171 0.44 0.28 22.73
CA GLU A 171 0.81 0.71 24.08
C GLU A 171 -0.39 1.22 24.87
N ASN A 172 -1.26 2.03 24.25
CA ASN A 172 -2.49 2.51 24.90
C ASN A 172 -3.44 1.35 25.21
N ARG A 173 -3.55 0.34 24.33
CA ARG A 173 -4.33 -0.87 24.61
C ARG A 173 -3.78 -1.62 25.81
N ARG A 174 -2.46 -1.84 25.87
CA ARG A 174 -1.79 -2.55 26.99
C ARG A 174 -1.98 -1.84 28.33
N LYS A 175 -1.97 -0.52 28.36
CA LYS A 175 -2.23 0.27 29.59
C LYS A 175 -3.66 0.13 30.09
N ASN A 176 -4.63 -0.09 29.19
CA ASN A 176 -6.04 -0.20 29.51
C ASN A 176 -6.49 -1.65 29.79
N GLU A 177 -5.74 -2.65 29.32
CA GLU A 177 -6.02 -4.08 29.52
C GLU A 177 -5.41 -4.60 30.84
N ASN A 178 -6.03 -4.27 31.97
CA ASN A 178 -5.73 -4.89 33.28
C ASN A 178 -6.44 -6.25 33.50
N ASN A 179 -7.14 -6.80 32.49
CA ASN A 179 -8.00 -7.97 32.63
C ASN A 179 -7.48 -9.16 31.79
N ASN A 180 -7.20 -10.28 32.47
CA ASN A 180 -6.75 -11.56 31.88
C ASN A 180 -7.78 -12.23 30.94
N GLU A 181 -8.96 -11.64 30.80
CA GLU A 181 -10.10 -12.14 30.01
C GLU A 181 -9.87 -12.07 28.49
N THR A 182 -8.91 -11.27 28.04
CA THR A 182 -8.63 -11.07 26.60
C THR A 182 -8.02 -12.31 25.95
N TYR A 183 -7.33 -13.17 26.72
CA TYR A 183 -6.73 -14.41 26.20
C TYR A 183 -7.79 -15.47 25.88
N LEU A 184 -8.84 -15.57 26.70
CA LEU A 184 -9.90 -16.58 26.57
C LEU A 184 -10.91 -16.28 25.44
N ARG A 185 -10.99 -15.04 24.97
CA ARG A 185 -11.96 -14.61 23.94
C ARG A 185 -11.39 -14.53 22.51
N ARG A 186 -10.11 -14.88 22.31
CA ARG A 186 -9.41 -14.74 21.01
C ARG A 186 -10.02 -15.57 19.87
N GLY A 187 -10.70 -16.67 20.16
CA GLY A 187 -11.08 -17.66 19.15
C GLY A 187 -12.37 -17.41 18.36
N SER A 188 -13.38 -16.73 18.93
CA SER A 188 -14.76 -16.81 18.39
C SER A 188 -15.48 -15.49 18.09
N ARG A 189 -14.97 -14.32 18.53
CA ARG A 189 -15.67 -13.03 18.33
C ARG A 189 -14.89 -11.96 17.55
N MET A 190 -13.63 -12.21 17.24
CA MET A 190 -12.78 -11.24 16.53
C MET A 190 -12.80 -11.52 15.02
N PRO A 191 -13.10 -10.53 14.16
CA PRO A 191 -13.03 -10.72 12.72
C PRO A 191 -11.58 -10.98 12.29
N LYS A 192 -11.31 -12.13 11.67
CA LYS A 192 -9.97 -12.53 11.19
C LYS A 192 -9.39 -11.61 10.11
N ASN A 193 -10.25 -10.82 9.46
CA ASN A 193 -9.90 -10.00 8.31
C ASN A 193 -10.18 -8.54 8.68
N ARG A 194 -9.15 -7.79 9.09
CA ARG A 194 -9.24 -6.37 9.43
C ARG A 194 -8.52 -5.52 8.39
N SER A 195 -9.07 -4.34 8.09
CA SER A 195 -8.41 -3.38 7.20
C SER A 195 -7.23 -2.72 7.94
N ILE A 196 -6.25 -2.21 7.19
CA ILE A 196 -5.18 -1.39 7.76
C ILE A 196 -5.75 -0.15 8.50
N MET A 197 -6.89 0.37 8.04
CA MET A 197 -7.59 1.48 8.73
C MET A 197 -8.04 1.09 10.13
N ASP A 198 -8.54 -0.14 10.31
CA ASP A 198 -8.97 -0.65 11.62
C ASP A 198 -7.76 -0.83 12.56
N LEU A 199 -6.62 -1.27 12.01
CA LEU A 199 -5.38 -1.46 12.76
C LEU A 199 -4.80 -0.13 13.24
N LEU A 200 -4.86 0.88 12.37
CA LEU A 200 -4.36 2.23 12.65
C LEU A 200 -5.40 3.16 13.29
N GLN A 201 -6.65 2.71 13.47
CA GLN A 201 -7.77 3.54 13.94
C GLN A 201 -7.84 4.88 13.16
N ASP A 202 -7.76 4.80 11.83
CA ASP A 202 -7.67 5.95 10.94
C ASP A 202 -8.54 5.78 9.70
N ASP A 203 -9.77 6.27 9.78
CA ASP A 203 -10.76 6.23 8.68
C ASP A 203 -10.34 7.04 7.45
N LYS A 204 -9.35 7.94 7.60
CA LYS A 204 -8.83 8.79 6.52
C LYS A 204 -7.45 8.34 6.05
N PHE A 205 -6.99 7.16 6.46
CA PHE A 205 -5.65 6.66 6.13
C PHE A 205 -5.39 6.66 4.61
N PHE A 206 -6.32 6.11 3.82
CA PHE A 206 -6.14 6.06 2.36
C PHE A 206 -6.13 7.43 1.70
N VAL A 207 -6.87 8.40 2.25
CA VAL A 207 -6.84 9.80 1.78
C VAL A 207 -5.48 10.43 2.06
N ARG A 208 -4.93 10.23 3.28
CA ARG A 208 -3.57 10.70 3.62
C ARG A 208 -2.51 10.05 2.74
N LEU A 209 -2.64 8.75 2.51
CA LEU A 209 -1.72 7.99 1.66
C LEU A 209 -1.77 8.47 0.21
N HIS A 210 -2.97 8.74 -0.33
CA HIS A 210 -3.15 9.33 -1.65
C HIS A 210 -2.48 10.71 -1.76
N LEU A 211 -2.69 11.60 -0.78
CA LEU A 211 -2.08 12.94 -0.79
C LEU A 211 -0.56 12.88 -0.70
N TRP A 212 -0.02 12.04 0.17
CA TRP A 212 1.43 11.82 0.26
C TRP A 212 1.99 11.26 -1.04
N ALA A 213 1.35 10.24 -1.63
CA ALA A 213 1.78 9.66 -2.88
C ALA A 213 1.71 10.67 -4.03
N SER A 214 0.64 11.46 -4.09
CA SER A 214 0.48 12.53 -5.09
C SER A 214 1.57 13.58 -4.95
N SER A 215 1.86 14.03 -3.73
CA SER A 215 2.94 14.99 -3.46
C SER A 215 4.33 14.44 -3.82
N LEU A 216 4.59 13.16 -3.57
CA LEU A 216 5.85 12.53 -3.96
C LEU A 216 5.95 12.43 -5.48
N LEU A 217 4.89 12.01 -6.16
CA LEU A 217 4.87 11.92 -7.62
C LEU A 217 5.07 13.31 -8.26
N ASP A 218 4.45 14.36 -7.71
CA ASP A 218 4.61 15.75 -8.15
C ASP A 218 6.07 16.22 -8.05
N GLN A 219 6.73 15.94 -6.91
CA GLN A 219 8.16 16.27 -6.71
C GLN A 219 9.09 15.57 -7.71
N LEU A 220 8.71 14.43 -8.26
CA LEU A 220 9.54 13.64 -9.18
C LEU A 220 9.29 13.96 -10.65
N ILE A 221 8.28 14.77 -10.96
CA ILE A 221 7.96 15.21 -12.33
C ILE A 221 8.69 16.52 -12.67
N VAL A 222 9.01 17.33 -11.65
CA VAL A 222 9.80 18.57 -11.75
C VAL A 222 11.28 18.25 -11.96
#